data_AF-A0A8D2MIS8-F1
#
_entry.id   AF-A0A8D2MIS8-F1
#
_cell.length_a   1.000
_cell.length_b   1.000
_cell.length_c   1.000
_cell.angle_alpha   90.00
_cell.angle_beta   90.00
_cell.angle_gamma   90.00
#
_symmetry.space_group_name_H-M   'P 1'
#
loop_
_entity.id
_entity.type
_entity.pdbx_description
1 polymer ?
#
loop_
_entity_poly.entity_id
_entity_poly.type
_entity_poly.pdbx_seq_one_letter_code
_entity_poly.pdbx_strand_id
1 'polypeptide(L)'
;MDGDGAYEPGFVGIRFCQECNNMLYPKEDKENRILLYACRNCDYQQEADNSCIYVNKITHEVEPCSSSPTAPALRSGKNNKKQQK
;
A
#
# COMPACT_ATOMS: atom_id res chain seq x y z
N MET A 1 1.33 11.79 30.45
CA MET A 1 1.17 10.72 29.44
C MET A 1 1.85 11.22 28.21
N ASP A 2 3.14 10.92 28.12
CA ASP A 2 4.07 11.43 27.12
C ASP A 2 3.67 10.92 25.74
N GLY A 3 3.26 11.87 24.89
CA GLY A 3 2.93 11.63 23.50
C GLY A 3 4.19 11.72 22.65
N ASP A 4 4.77 10.56 22.33
CA ASP A 4 5.78 10.43 21.27
C ASP A 4 5.68 9.06 20.56
N GLY A 5 4.45 8.56 20.41
CA GLY A 5 4.18 7.45 19.50
C GLY A 5 3.81 8.02 18.13
N ALA A 6 4.80 8.24 17.26
CA ALA A 6 4.53 8.53 15.86
C ALA A 6 3.49 7.53 15.34
N TYR A 7 2.28 8.03 15.01
CA TYR A 7 1.29 7.21 14.33
C TYR A 7 1.83 6.99 12.91
N GLU A 8 2.75 6.06 12.75
CA GLU A 8 3.08 5.55 11.44
C GLU A 8 1.92 4.61 11.09
N PRO A 9 0.98 5.00 10.20
CA PRO A 9 0.00 4.04 9.76
C PRO A 9 0.81 2.90 9.12
N GLY A 10 0.62 1.70 9.69
CA GLY A 10 1.33 0.51 9.26
C GLY A 10 1.21 0.31 7.75
N PHE A 11 2.17 -0.39 7.16
CA PHE A 11 2.14 -0.69 5.74
C PHE A 11 0.84 -1.40 5.35
N VAL A 12 -0.01 -0.70 4.59
CA VAL A 12 -1.21 -1.28 4.00
C VAL A 12 -0.82 -1.92 2.68
N GLY A 13 -0.46 -3.20 2.73
CA GLY A 13 -0.02 -3.97 1.59
C GLY A 13 -1.15 -4.51 0.73
N ILE A 14 -0.86 -4.75 -0.56
CA ILE A 14 -1.74 -5.49 -1.46
C ILE A 14 -1.83 -6.96 -0.98
N ARG A 15 -3.05 -7.49 -0.88
CA ARG A 15 -3.31 -8.87 -0.48
C ARG A 15 -3.85 -9.70 -1.65
N PHE A 16 -3.51 -10.97 -1.69
CA PHE A 16 -3.90 -11.91 -2.74
C PHE A 16 -4.74 -13.05 -2.17
N CYS A 17 -5.70 -13.52 -2.96
CA CYS A 17 -6.53 -14.67 -2.64
C CYS A 17 -5.68 -15.95 -2.63
N GLN A 18 -5.84 -16.80 -1.62
CA GLN A 18 -5.11 -18.05 -1.50
C GLN A 18 -5.57 -19.13 -2.50
N GLU A 19 -6.77 -19.00 -3.07
CA GLU A 19 -7.34 -19.99 -3.99
C GLU A 19 -6.97 -19.71 -5.46
N CYS A 20 -7.12 -18.45 -5.89
CA CYS A 20 -6.98 -18.07 -7.30
C CYS A 20 -5.91 -17.00 -7.56
N ASN A 21 -5.12 -16.61 -6.54
CA ASN A 21 -4.07 -15.59 -6.65
C ASN A 21 -4.52 -14.23 -7.22
N ASN A 22 -5.82 -13.95 -7.21
CA ASN A 22 -6.37 -12.65 -7.59
C ASN A 22 -6.30 -11.66 -6.42
N MET A 23 -6.23 -10.37 -6.74
CA MET A 23 -6.21 -9.30 -5.73
C MET A 23 -7.50 -9.30 -4.89
N LEU A 24 -7.35 -9.21 -3.57
CA LEU A 24 -8.49 -9.06 -2.67
C LEU A 24 -8.92 -7.60 -2.56
N TYR A 25 -10.22 -7.38 -2.40
CA TYR A 25 -10.81 -6.05 -2.29
C TYR A 25 -11.44 -5.86 -0.90
N PRO A 26 -11.33 -4.65 -0.32
CA PRO A 26 -12.03 -4.31 0.91
C PRO A 26 -13.55 -4.46 0.77
N LYS A 27 -14.18 -5.11 1.75
CA LYS A 27 -15.63 -5.35 1.87
C LYS A 27 -16.05 -5.13 3.31
N GLU A 28 -17.12 -4.37 3.53
CA GLU A 28 -17.68 -4.14 4.87
C GLU A 28 -18.63 -5.28 5.26
N ASP A 29 -18.45 -5.83 6.47
CA ASP A 29 -19.48 -6.64 7.14
C ASP A 29 -20.24 -5.75 8.14
N LYS A 30 -21.49 -5.41 7.79
CA LYS A 30 -22.32 -4.45 8.52
C LYS A 30 -22.84 -5.01 9.85
N GLU A 31 -22.98 -6.32 9.98
CA GLU A 31 -23.55 -6.95 11.17
C GLU A 31 -22.52 -6.91 12.31
N ASN A 32 -21.30 -7.33 11.99
CA ASN A 32 -20.20 -7.37 12.95
C ASN A 32 -19.39 -6.07 13.01
N ARG A 33 -19.64 -5.14 12.07
CA ARG A 33 -18.87 -3.88 11.89
C ARG A 33 -17.37 -4.12 11.73
N ILE A 34 -17.03 -5.20 11.02
CA ILE A 34 -15.65 -5.57 10.71
C ILE A 34 -15.36 -5.33 9.23
N LEU A 35 -14.08 -5.13 8.95
CA LEU A 35 -13.58 -5.01 7.59
C LEU A 35 -13.09 -6.39 7.12
N LEU A 36 -13.54 -6.79 5.93
CA LEU A 36 -13.12 -8.01 5.26
C LEU A 36 -12.35 -7.69 3.97
N TYR A 37 -11.49 -8.60 3.56
CA TYR A 37 -10.91 -8.65 2.23
C TYR A 37 -11.52 -9.83 1.47
N ALA A 38 -12.26 -9.55 0.40
CA ALA A 38 -12.96 -10.55 -0.40
C ALA A 38 -12.42 -10.61 -1.84
N CYS A 39 -12.35 -11.81 -2.39
CA CYS A 39 -12.06 -11.99 -3.81
C CYS A 39 -13.30 -11.66 -4.66
N ARG A 40 -13.09 -11.29 -5.93
CA ARG A 40 -14.17 -11.08 -6.91
C ARG A 40 -14.51 -12.33 -7.74
N ASN A 41 -13.59 -13.27 -7.82
CA ASN A 41 -13.69 -14.43 -8.72
C ASN A 41 -13.99 -15.75 -7.98
N CYS A 42 -14.05 -15.72 -6.65
CA CYS A 42 -14.37 -16.86 -5.79
C CYS A 42 -14.97 -16.34 -4.47
N ASP A 43 -15.45 -17.26 -3.63
CA ASP A 43 -16.11 -16.94 -2.36
C ASP A 43 -15.13 -16.73 -1.20
N TYR A 44 -13.82 -16.76 -1.48
CA TYR A 44 -12.80 -16.51 -0.47
C TYR A 44 -12.90 -15.10 0.11
N GLN A 45 -12.96 -15.04 1.44
CA GLN A 45 -12.94 -13.82 2.23
C GLN A 45 -12.13 -14.02 3.51
N GLN A 46 -11.50 -12.95 4.00
CA GLN A 46 -10.73 -12.95 5.24
C GLN A 46 -10.94 -11.66 6.02
N GLU A 47 -10.77 -11.69 7.34
CA GLU A 47 -10.81 -10.50 8.18
C GLU A 47 -9.56 -9.63 7.99
N ALA A 48 -9.72 -8.31 8.10
CA ALA A 48 -8.63 -7.36 8.01
C ALA A 48 -8.01 -7.08 9.38
N ASP A 49 -6.69 -7.25 9.49
CA ASP A 49 -5.93 -6.96 10.72
C ASP A 49 -5.92 -5.46 11.08
N ASN A 50 -6.15 -4.59 10.10
CA ASN A 50 -6.11 -3.14 10.26
C ASN A 50 -7.26 -2.48 9.48
N SER A 51 -7.86 -1.44 10.06
CA SER A 51 -8.94 -0.68 9.41
C SER A 51 -8.47 0.29 8.33
N CYS A 52 -7.15 0.53 8.22
CA CYS A 52 -6.59 1.42 7.21
C CYS A 52 -6.52 0.72 5.84
N ILE A 53 -7.29 1.23 4.88
CA ILE A 53 -7.38 0.69 3.50
C ILE A 53 -6.34 1.30 2.55
N TYR A 54 -5.97 2.54 2.81
CA TYR A 54 -5.14 3.31 1.89
C TYR A 54 -4.31 4.34 2.66
N VAL A 55 -3.02 4.36 2.34
CA VAL A 55 -2.09 5.40 2.77
C VAL A 55 -1.36 5.93 1.55
N ASN A 56 -1.28 7.25 1.42
CA ASN A 56 -0.47 7.88 0.38
C ASN A 56 0.82 8.41 1.02
N LYS A 57 1.86 7.58 1.05
CA LYS A 57 3.21 8.00 1.46
C LYS A 57 4.05 8.21 0.20
N ILE A 58 4.34 9.46 -0.12
CA ILE A 58 5.22 9.80 -1.26
C ILE A 58 6.65 9.87 -0.73
N THR A 59 7.35 8.74 -0.75
CA THR A 59 8.78 8.64 -0.40
C THR A 59 9.57 8.24 -1.64
N HIS A 60 10.57 9.01 -2.02
CA HIS A 60 11.43 8.72 -3.18
C HIS A 60 12.84 8.34 -2.71
N GLU A 61 12.92 7.18 -2.06
CA GLU A 61 14.19 6.55 -1.68
C GLU A 61 14.50 5.46 -2.71
N VAL A 62 15.12 5.86 -3.81
CA VAL A 62 15.73 4.93 -4.75
C VAL A 62 17.21 4.96 -4.46
N GLU A 63 17.70 3.98 -3.71
CA GLU A 63 19.15 3.75 -3.67
C GLU A 63 19.57 3.33 -5.07
N PRO A 64 20.41 4.12 -5.77
CA PRO A 64 20.89 3.73 -7.07
C PRO A 64 21.69 2.44 -6.90
N CYS A 65 21.45 1.45 -7.75
CA CYS A 65 22.25 0.24 -7.84
C CYS A 65 23.68 0.63 -8.24
N SER A 66 24.48 1.05 -7.27
CA SER A 66 25.85 1.55 -7.44
C SER A 66 26.82 0.46 -7.87
N SER A 67 26.37 -0.80 -7.85
CA SER A 67 27.10 -1.96 -8.36
C SER A 67 26.89 -2.23 -9.86
N SER A 68 26.08 -1.44 -10.58
CA SER A 68 25.88 -1.59 -12.02
C SER A 68 26.82 -0.66 -12.81
N PRO A 69 27.84 -1.16 -13.53
CA PRO A 69 28.80 -0.34 -14.28
C PRO A 69 28.19 0.39 -15.50
N THR A 70 26.90 0.21 -15.77
CA THR A 70 26.18 0.72 -16.95
C THR A 70 25.11 1.78 -16.65
N ALA A 71 24.95 2.24 -15.40
CA ALA A 71 23.92 3.23 -15.07
C ALA A 71 24.24 4.62 -15.70
N PRO A 72 23.39 5.18 -16.57
CA PRO A 72 23.61 6.50 -17.14
C PRO A 72 23.42 7.59 -16.08
N ALA A 73 24.28 8.60 -16.09
CA ALA A 73 24.21 9.76 -15.19
C ALA A 73 22.92 10.57 -15.45
N LEU A 74 21.86 10.31 -14.70
CA LEU A 74 20.63 11.12 -14.74
C LEU A 74 20.88 12.46 -14.03
N ARG A 75 20.90 13.55 -14.81
CA ARG A 75 20.84 14.93 -14.27
C ARG A 75 19.51 15.14 -13.57
N SER A 76 19.56 15.47 -12.28
CA SER A 76 18.41 15.89 -11.47
C SER A 76 17.70 17.09 -12.10
N GLY A 77 16.60 16.84 -12.81
CA GLY A 77 15.62 17.85 -13.20
C GLY A 77 14.58 17.97 -12.08
N LYS A 78 14.63 19.04 -11.29
CA LYS A 78 13.60 19.40 -10.32
C LYS A 78 12.30 19.74 -11.06
N ASN A 79 11.45 18.74 -11.31
CA ASN A 79 10.12 18.96 -11.85
C ASN A 79 9.11 19.05 -10.69
N ASN A 80 8.93 20.26 -10.19
CA ASN A 80 7.66 20.66 -9.57
C ASN A 80 6.57 20.55 -10.63
N LYS A 81 5.73 19.50 -10.58
CA LYS A 81 4.52 19.44 -11.40
C LYS A 81 3.31 19.11 -10.54
N LYS A 82 2.71 20.20 -10.06
CA LYS A 82 1.27 20.49 -9.99
C LYS A 82 0.35 19.26 -10.09
N GLN A 83 -0.40 19.07 -9.01
CA GLN A 83 -1.69 18.38 -8.99
C GLN A 83 -2.44 18.56 -10.32
N GLN A 84 -2.80 17.45 -10.94
CA GLN A 84 -3.83 17.31 -11.97
C GLN A 84 -4.58 16.05 -11.56
N LYS A 85 -5.91 15.97 -11.48
CA LYS A 85 -7.04 16.89 -11.63
C LYS A 85 -8.19 16.18 -10.91
#